data_AF-A0A3B8WK50-F1
#
_entry.id   AF-A0A3B8WK50-F1
#
_cell.length_a   1.000
_cell.length_b   1.000
_cell.length_c   1.000
_cell.angle_alpha   90.00
_cell.angle_beta   90.00
_cell.angle_gamma   90.00
#
_symmetry.space_group_name_H-M   'P 1'
#
loop_
_entity.id
_entity.type
_entity.pdbx_description
1 polymer ?
#
loop_
_entity_poly.entity_id
_entity_poly.type
_entity_poly.pdbx_seq_one_letter_code
_entity_poly.pdbx_strand_id
1 'polypeptide(L)'
;EKAGVNMKVLAEKGVEIFFTQVFRDSFFHADMHPGNIFVDVSNPADPKYIAIDFGIVGTLAPDDQSYLARNLLAFFRRDYRQVAQLHIQSGWVPPETRVNEFEAAIRTVCEPIFERPLKDISFGHFLLRLFQTARRFNMEVQPQLVLLQKTLLNVEGLGRQLYPDLDLWSTAQPFLEDWMRKRIGPSGLIKSLQNHLPSWLEQSPEMPQLVHDALLQIRSSGPTEAQNRATLALMKEQQMRSERRWRRGFIALVLAGAALVGSQPHAGQWLADLPAWSWALLAGAAGVMLRGSR
;
A
#
# COMPACT_ATOMS: atom_id res chain seq x y z
N GLU A 1 24.07 17.49 35.93
CA GLU A 1 24.01 18.97 35.92
C GLU A 1 25.35 19.61 36.24
N LYS A 2 25.99 19.31 37.38
CA LYS A 2 27.27 19.91 37.78
C LYS A 2 28.40 19.83 36.74
N ALA A 3 28.41 18.78 35.91
CA ALA A 3 29.39 18.57 34.84
C ALA A 3 29.06 19.32 33.51
N GLY A 4 28.01 20.16 33.47
CA GLY A 4 27.64 20.92 32.26
C GLY A 4 27.12 20.06 31.09
N VAL A 5 26.66 18.84 31.37
CA VAL A 5 26.13 17.91 30.37
C VAL A 5 24.90 18.49 29.68
N ASN A 6 24.85 18.35 28.36
CA ASN A 6 23.69 18.68 27.56
C ASN A 6 22.55 17.68 27.84
N MET A 7 21.63 18.08 28.74
CA MET A 7 20.53 17.21 29.17
C MET A 7 19.52 16.91 28.07
N LYS A 8 19.36 17.82 27.11
CA LYS A 8 18.49 17.59 25.95
C LYS A 8 19.03 16.43 25.11
N VAL A 9 20.31 16.49 24.72
CA VAL A 9 20.95 15.41 23.95
C VAL A 9 20.95 14.09 24.72
N LEU A 10 21.18 14.15 26.03
CA LEU A 10 21.09 12.97 26.88
C LEU A 10 19.68 12.36 26.83
N ALA A 11 18.64 13.16 27.08
CA ALA A 11 17.26 12.67 27.09
C ALA A 11 16.84 12.09 25.72
N GLU A 12 17.17 12.76 24.62
CA GLU A 12 16.92 12.29 23.25
C GLU A 12 17.63 10.95 22.96
N LYS A 13 18.90 10.81 23.37
CA LYS A 13 19.65 9.54 23.25
C LYS A 13 19.03 8.41 24.06
N GLY A 14 18.52 8.69 25.27
CA GLY A 14 17.86 7.68 26.08
C GLY A 14 16.63 7.08 25.37
N VAL A 15 15.84 7.93 24.72
CA VAL A 15 14.71 7.51 23.89
C VAL A 15 15.19 6.71 22.67
N GLU A 16 16.19 7.20 21.95
CA GLU A 16 16.76 6.52 20.79
C GLU A 16 17.29 5.12 21.12
N ILE A 17 18.01 4.98 22.24
CA ILE A 17 18.52 3.69 22.74
C ILE A 17 17.37 2.73 22.99
N PHE A 18 16.31 3.18 23.67
CA PHE A 18 15.16 2.33 23.95
C PHE A 18 14.45 1.86 22.67
N PHE A 19 14.14 2.76 21.74
CA PHE A 19 13.51 2.39 20.47
C PHE A 19 14.40 1.47 19.63
N THR A 20 15.72 1.70 19.66
CA THR A 20 16.71 0.83 19.01
C THR A 20 16.66 -0.59 19.57
N GLN A 21 16.73 -0.74 20.89
CA GLN A 21 16.64 -2.04 21.54
C GLN A 21 15.35 -2.79 21.18
N VAL A 22 14.21 -2.12 21.25
CA VAL A 22 12.88 -2.73 21.04
C VAL A 22 12.68 -3.16 19.59
N PHE A 23 13.00 -2.31 18.62
CA PHE A 23 12.65 -2.53 17.22
C PHE A 23 13.82 -3.01 16.36
N ARG A 24 15.04 -2.53 16.57
CA ARG A 24 16.20 -3.04 15.82
C ARG A 24 16.65 -4.38 16.36
N ASP A 25 16.78 -4.49 17.69
CA ASP A 25 17.43 -5.64 18.33
C ASP A 25 16.44 -6.69 18.83
N SER A 26 15.14 -6.38 18.88
CA SER A 26 14.09 -7.25 19.45
C SER A 26 14.38 -7.68 20.90
N PHE A 27 15.23 -6.92 21.58
CA PHE A 27 15.76 -7.21 22.90
C PHE A 27 15.98 -5.90 23.64
N PHE A 28 15.37 -5.75 24.81
CA PHE A 28 15.39 -4.50 25.54
C PHE A 28 15.71 -4.69 27.02
N HIS A 29 16.45 -3.74 27.57
CA HIS A 29 16.67 -3.66 29.00
C HIS A 29 15.36 -3.21 29.65
N ALA A 30 14.73 -4.10 30.40
CA ALA A 30 13.38 -3.88 30.88
C ALA A 30 13.32 -3.02 32.15
N ASP A 31 14.46 -2.67 32.73
CA ASP A 31 14.57 -1.93 34.00
C ASP A 31 15.49 -0.71 33.87
N MET A 32 15.25 0.08 32.83
CA MET A 32 15.94 1.35 32.58
C MET A 32 15.49 2.44 33.56
N HIS A 33 15.93 2.35 34.81
CA HIS A 33 15.68 3.32 35.88
C HIS A 33 16.96 4.10 36.24
N PRO A 34 16.88 5.28 36.91
CA PRO A 34 18.05 6.10 37.22
C PRO A 34 19.19 5.37 37.93
N GLY A 35 18.89 4.39 38.79
CA GLY A 35 19.92 3.58 39.49
C GLY A 35 20.74 2.65 38.60
N ASN A 36 20.27 2.33 37.38
CA ASN A 36 20.91 1.39 36.45
C ASN A 36 21.58 2.10 35.28
N ILE A 37 21.62 3.44 35.29
CA ILE A 37 22.11 4.23 34.17
C ILE A 37 23.12 5.25 34.69
N PHE A 38 24.36 5.10 34.25
CA PHE A 38 25.40 6.11 34.38
C PHE A 38 25.54 6.92 33.10
N VAL A 39 26.13 8.10 33.24
CA VAL A 39 26.40 9.00 32.14
C VAL A 39 27.90 9.23 32.05
N ASP A 40 28.48 8.94 30.89
CA ASP A 40 29.83 9.37 30.56
C ASP A 40 29.80 10.88 30.29
N VAL A 41 30.49 11.63 31.15
CA VAL A 41 30.57 13.09 31.11
C VAL A 41 31.88 13.58 30.48
N SER A 42 32.71 12.70 29.91
CA SER A 42 33.97 13.07 29.25
C SER A 42 33.76 14.04 28.07
N ASN A 43 32.61 13.94 27.38
CA ASN A 43 32.15 14.91 26.40
C ASN A 43 30.76 15.44 26.79
N PRO A 44 30.67 16.57 27.53
CA PRO A 44 29.39 17.13 27.97
C PRO A 44 28.44 17.52 26.83
N ALA A 45 28.97 17.85 25.65
CA ALA A 45 28.15 18.18 24.48
C ALA A 45 27.53 16.95 23.82
N ASP A 46 28.16 15.78 23.96
CA ASP A 46 27.71 14.50 23.42
C ASP A 46 27.84 13.39 24.48
N PRO A 47 27.02 13.42 25.55
CA PRO A 47 27.12 12.45 26.63
C PRO A 47 26.75 11.04 26.16
N LYS A 48 27.28 10.02 26.83
CA LYS A 48 26.96 8.61 26.53
C LYS A 48 26.26 7.95 27.70
N TYR A 49 25.30 7.08 27.37
CA TYR A 49 24.66 6.21 28.34
C TYR A 49 25.54 5.00 28.64
N ILE A 50 25.67 4.69 29.92
CA ILE A 50 26.29 3.47 30.42
C ILE A 50 25.20 2.74 31.21
N ALA A 51 24.57 1.76 30.57
CA ALA A 51 23.63 0.88 31.27
C ALA A 51 24.42 -0.14 32.10
N ILE A 52 24.01 -0.30 33.34
CA ILE A 52 24.46 -1.36 34.24
C ILE A 52 23.25 -2.22 34.62
N ASP A 53 23.52 -3.41 35.15
CA ASP A 53 22.50 -4.37 35.58
C ASP A 53 21.54 -4.82 34.46
N PHE A 54 21.79 -6.02 33.94
CA PHE A 54 20.94 -6.66 32.93
C PHE A 54 20.07 -7.77 33.53
N GLY A 55 19.74 -7.68 34.83
CA GLY A 55 18.95 -8.68 35.54
C GLY A 55 17.52 -8.85 35.01
N ILE A 56 16.94 -7.78 34.44
CA ILE A 56 15.63 -7.83 33.79
C ILE A 56 15.75 -7.35 32.35
N VAL A 57 15.55 -8.28 31.43
CA VAL A 57 15.59 -8.07 29.99
C VAL A 57 14.37 -8.72 29.35
N GLY A 58 13.85 -8.09 28.29
CA GLY A 58 12.71 -8.58 27.53
C GLY A 58 13.08 -8.84 26.07
N THR A 59 12.39 -9.79 25.46
CA THR A 59 12.48 -10.06 24.02
C THR A 59 11.10 -9.90 23.37
N LEU A 60 11.09 -9.55 22.10
CA LEU A 60 9.89 -9.53 21.28
C LEU A 60 10.03 -10.52 20.14
N ALA A 61 9.01 -11.35 19.95
CA ALA A 61 8.92 -12.17 18.75
C ALA A 61 8.85 -11.27 17.50
N PRO A 62 9.34 -11.72 16.33
CA PRO A 62 9.29 -10.92 15.10
C PRO A 62 7.88 -10.45 14.74
N ASP A 63 6.87 -11.24 15.05
CA ASP A 63 5.45 -10.93 14.81
C ASP A 63 4.94 -9.87 15.78
N ASP A 64 5.21 -10.01 17.08
CA ASP A 64 4.89 -9.02 18.11
C ASP A 64 5.51 -7.66 17.81
N GLN A 65 6.77 -7.66 17.36
CA GLN A 65 7.48 -6.45 16.96
C GLN A 65 6.87 -5.80 15.71
N SER A 66 6.50 -6.62 14.71
CA SER A 66 5.79 -6.16 13.50
C SER A 66 4.46 -5.53 13.86
N TYR A 67 3.71 -6.22 14.72
CA TYR A 67 2.43 -5.77 15.24
C TYR A 67 2.59 -4.42 15.95
N LEU A 68 3.50 -4.32 16.91
CA LEU A 68 3.73 -3.10 17.69
C LEU A 68 4.06 -1.90 16.78
N ALA A 69 5.01 -2.08 15.87
CA ALA A 69 5.43 -1.01 14.97
C ALA A 69 4.30 -0.56 14.03
N ARG A 70 3.57 -1.51 13.42
CA ARG A 70 2.44 -1.20 12.53
C ARG A 70 1.30 -0.54 13.28
N ASN A 71 1.01 -1.01 14.49
CA ASN A 71 -0.05 -0.48 15.33
C ASN A 71 0.26 0.94 15.79
N LEU A 72 1.50 1.20 16.21
CA LEU A 72 1.99 2.54 16.53
C LEU A 72 1.97 3.47 15.31
N LEU A 73 2.32 2.99 14.12
CA LEU A 73 2.29 3.80 12.89
C LEU A 73 0.86 4.11 12.42
N ALA A 74 -0.03 3.13 12.45
CA ALA A 74 -1.45 3.30 12.21
C ALA A 74 -2.02 4.38 13.13
N PHE A 75 -1.60 4.32 14.40
CA PHE A 75 -1.97 5.30 15.40
C PHE A 75 -1.45 6.71 15.09
N PHE A 76 -0.18 6.89 14.70
CA PHE A 76 0.35 8.18 14.27
C PHE A 76 -0.48 8.82 13.16
N ARG A 77 -1.00 7.98 12.26
CA ARG A 77 -1.82 8.40 11.11
C ARG A 77 -3.29 8.54 11.45
N ARG A 78 -3.67 8.34 12.72
CA ARG A 78 -5.06 8.29 13.19
C ARG A 78 -5.93 7.27 12.43
N ASP A 79 -5.31 6.22 11.93
CA ASP A 79 -5.99 5.11 11.25
C ASP A 79 -6.48 4.09 12.28
N TYR A 80 -7.55 4.46 13.00
CA TYR A 80 -8.12 3.61 14.05
C TYR A 80 -8.67 2.29 13.52
N ARG A 81 -9.08 2.25 12.24
CA ARG A 81 -9.55 1.04 11.58
C ARG A 81 -8.39 0.06 11.40
N GLN A 82 -7.24 0.53 10.94
CA GLN A 82 -6.04 -0.29 10.84
C GLN A 82 -5.56 -0.76 12.22
N VAL A 83 -5.62 0.09 13.25
CA VAL A 83 -5.35 -0.31 14.65
C VAL A 83 -6.25 -1.49 15.04
N ALA A 84 -7.57 -1.39 14.86
CA ALA A 84 -8.52 -2.46 15.19
C ALA A 84 -8.25 -3.76 14.41
N GLN A 85 -7.98 -3.65 13.10
CA GLN A 85 -7.67 -4.80 12.26
C GLN A 85 -6.38 -5.51 12.68
N LEU A 86 -5.33 -4.75 13.01
CA LEU A 86 -4.04 -5.32 13.43
C LEU A 86 -4.14 -6.11 14.74
N HIS A 87 -4.97 -5.66 15.68
CA HIS A 87 -5.21 -6.38 16.94
C HIS A 87 -5.96 -7.70 16.74
N ILE A 88 -6.86 -7.77 15.76
CA ILE A 88 -7.56 -9.02 15.42
C ILE A 88 -6.61 -9.95 14.65
N GLN A 89 -5.83 -9.40 13.72
CA GLN A 89 -4.85 -10.15 12.93
C GLN A 89 -3.70 -10.71 13.77
N SER A 90 -3.33 -10.08 14.88
CA SER A 90 -2.29 -10.59 15.78
C SER A 90 -2.73 -11.85 16.53
N GLY A 91 -4.01 -12.22 16.48
CA GLY A 91 -4.57 -13.35 17.22
C GLY A 91 -4.74 -13.09 18.72
N TRP A 92 -4.45 -11.88 19.20
CA TRP A 92 -4.64 -11.53 20.62
C TRP A 92 -6.06 -11.12 20.93
N VAL A 93 -6.75 -10.50 19.96
CA VAL A 93 -8.19 -10.24 20.05
C VAL A 93 -8.93 -11.33 19.27
N PRO A 94 -10.02 -11.88 19.82
CA PRO A 94 -10.73 -12.96 19.15
C PRO A 94 -11.25 -12.57 17.75
N PRO A 95 -11.19 -13.47 16.75
CA PRO A 95 -11.54 -13.19 15.36
C PRO A 95 -13.01 -12.81 15.15
N GLU A 96 -13.90 -13.21 16.05
CA GLU A 96 -15.31 -12.85 16.08
C GLU A 96 -15.58 -11.39 16.50
N THR A 97 -14.55 -10.69 16.98
CA THR A 97 -14.66 -9.29 17.39
C THR A 97 -15.04 -8.40 16.20
N ARG A 98 -16.12 -7.64 16.36
CA ARG A 98 -16.59 -6.71 15.33
C ARG A 98 -15.62 -5.53 15.20
N VAL A 99 -14.91 -5.47 14.08
CA VAL A 99 -13.92 -4.43 13.76
C VAL A 99 -14.48 -3.02 14.00
N ASN A 100 -15.71 -2.74 13.57
CA ASN A 100 -16.32 -1.41 13.70
C ASN A 100 -16.57 -1.00 15.16
N GLU A 101 -16.97 -1.95 16.01
CA GLU A 101 -17.20 -1.69 17.44
C GLU A 101 -15.87 -1.44 18.15
N PHE A 102 -14.84 -2.20 17.80
CA PHE A 102 -13.52 -2.02 18.36
C PHE A 102 -12.86 -0.73 17.89
N GLU A 103 -12.97 -0.39 16.60
CA GLU A 103 -12.53 0.89 16.05
C GLU A 103 -13.16 2.07 16.81
N ALA A 104 -14.48 2.03 17.04
CA ALA A 104 -15.19 3.08 17.76
C ALA A 104 -14.68 3.23 19.20
N ALA A 105 -14.40 2.12 19.89
CA ALA A 105 -13.82 2.13 21.24
C ALA A 105 -12.41 2.73 21.26
N ILE A 106 -11.54 2.33 20.31
CA ILE A 106 -10.20 2.90 20.15
C ILE A 106 -10.30 4.41 19.91
N ARG A 107 -11.11 4.83 18.93
CA ARG A 107 -11.32 6.25 18.58
C ARG A 107 -11.72 7.09 19.79
N THR A 108 -12.68 6.60 20.57
CA THR A 108 -13.20 7.29 21.78
C THR A 108 -12.11 7.55 22.82
N VAL A 109 -11.14 6.63 22.94
CA VAL A 109 -10.05 6.75 23.92
C VAL A 109 -8.92 7.63 23.38
N CYS A 110 -8.75 7.68 22.07
CA CYS A 110 -7.62 8.29 21.41
C CYS A 110 -7.84 9.76 21.01
N GLU A 111 -9.01 10.13 20.51
CA GLU A 111 -9.30 11.50 20.05
C GLU A 111 -9.05 12.56 21.15
N PRO A 112 -9.51 12.39 22.41
CA PRO A 112 -9.26 13.38 23.47
C PRO A 112 -7.77 13.55 23.83
N ILE A 113 -6.94 12.56 23.50
CA ILE A 113 -5.50 12.60 23.75
C ILE A 113 -4.82 13.47 22.68
N PHE A 114 -5.28 13.35 21.43
CA PHE A 114 -4.77 14.12 20.29
C PHE A 114 -5.22 15.58 20.24
N GLU A 115 -6.20 15.97 21.05
CA GLU A 115 -6.58 17.37 21.24
C GLU A 115 -5.56 18.17 22.05
N ARG A 116 -4.60 17.49 22.69
CA ARG A 116 -3.50 18.11 23.46
C ARG A 116 -2.26 18.29 22.58
N PRO A 117 -1.40 19.28 22.88
CA PRO A 117 -0.09 19.37 22.24
C PRO A 117 0.69 18.06 22.41
N LEU A 118 1.33 17.57 21.33
CA LEU A 118 2.00 16.26 21.32
C LEU A 118 3.05 16.11 22.43
N LYS A 119 3.78 17.20 22.73
CA LYS A 119 4.75 17.27 23.83
C LYS A 119 4.17 16.94 25.21
N ASP A 120 2.88 17.23 25.42
CA ASP A 120 2.18 17.03 26.69
C ASP A 120 1.54 15.62 26.78
N ILE A 121 1.60 14.85 25.70
CA ILE A 121 1.08 13.48 25.65
C ILE A 121 2.13 12.53 26.20
N SER A 122 1.72 11.71 27.16
CA SER A 122 2.54 10.61 27.63
C SER A 122 2.40 9.39 26.71
N PHE A 123 3.49 8.98 26.07
CA PHE A 123 3.49 7.84 25.15
C PHE A 123 3.23 6.51 25.90
N GLY A 124 3.83 6.35 27.09
CA GLY A 124 3.60 5.20 27.96
C GLY A 124 2.17 5.11 28.51
N HIS A 125 1.60 6.23 28.99
CA HIS A 125 0.20 6.23 29.46
C HIS A 125 -0.78 6.03 28.30
N PHE A 126 -0.43 6.56 27.13
CA PHE A 126 -1.21 6.34 25.92
C PHE A 126 -1.28 4.84 25.58
N LEU A 127 -0.14 4.14 25.53
CA LEU A 127 -0.10 2.70 25.29
C LEU A 127 -0.86 1.90 26.35
N LEU A 128 -0.77 2.32 27.61
CA LEU A 128 -1.54 1.72 28.71
C LEU A 128 -3.06 1.84 28.47
N ARG A 129 -3.55 2.99 28.00
CA ARG A 129 -4.97 3.18 27.66
C ARG A 129 -5.40 2.34 26.46
N LEU A 130 -4.54 2.18 25.46
CA LEU A 130 -4.79 1.34 24.29
C LEU A 130 -4.96 -0.13 24.70
N PHE A 131 -4.00 -0.68 25.45
CA PHE A 131 -4.10 -2.05 25.96
C PHE A 131 -5.30 -2.25 26.89
N GLN A 132 -5.60 -1.28 27.76
CA GLN A 132 -6.81 -1.30 28.60
C GLN A 132 -8.10 -1.39 27.78
N THR A 133 -8.15 -0.67 26.67
CA THR A 133 -9.30 -0.69 25.77
C THR A 133 -9.42 -2.03 25.08
N ALA A 134 -8.32 -2.56 24.56
CA ALA A 134 -8.29 -3.88 23.93
C ALA A 134 -8.68 -5.01 24.90
N ARG A 135 -8.33 -4.92 26.19
CA ARG A 135 -8.76 -5.88 27.22
C ARG A 135 -10.29 -6.02 27.33
N ARG A 136 -11.05 -4.95 27.05
CA ARG A 136 -12.53 -5.01 27.05
C ARG A 136 -13.09 -5.86 25.91
N PHE A 137 -12.28 -6.14 24.90
CA PHE A 137 -12.57 -7.00 23.76
C PHE A 137 -11.89 -8.37 23.92
N ASN A 138 -11.67 -8.83 25.17
CA ASN A 138 -11.05 -10.10 25.50
C ASN A 138 -9.64 -10.28 24.91
N MET A 139 -8.88 -9.18 24.77
CA MET A 139 -7.50 -9.29 24.33
C MET A 139 -6.67 -10.09 25.33
N GLU A 140 -5.95 -11.11 24.87
CA GLU A 140 -4.94 -11.80 25.66
C GLU A 140 -3.73 -10.89 25.86
N VAL A 141 -3.37 -10.63 27.12
CA VAL A 141 -2.29 -9.71 27.47
C VAL A 141 -0.98 -10.48 27.57
N GLN A 142 -0.08 -10.23 26.63
CA GLN A 142 1.25 -10.84 26.64
C GLN A 142 2.15 -10.19 27.72
N PRO A 143 2.81 -10.97 28.59
CA PRO A 143 3.70 -10.44 29.63
C PRO A 143 4.81 -9.55 29.09
N GLN A 144 5.42 -9.90 27.95
CA GLN A 144 6.49 -9.08 27.35
C GLN A 144 6.01 -7.67 26.95
N LEU A 145 4.74 -7.49 26.61
CA LEU A 145 4.19 -6.18 26.27
C LEU A 145 3.91 -5.33 27.50
N VAL A 146 3.49 -5.96 28.59
CA VAL A 146 3.33 -5.28 29.89
C VAL A 146 4.69 -4.81 30.38
N LEU A 147 5.72 -5.65 30.24
CA LEU A 147 7.09 -5.30 30.56
C LEU A 147 7.56 -4.13 29.70
N LEU A 148 7.41 -4.21 28.37
CA LEU A 148 7.74 -3.15 27.44
C LEU A 148 7.06 -1.82 27.80
N GLN A 149 5.76 -1.87 28.11
CA GLN A 149 4.95 -0.72 28.51
C GLN A 149 5.47 -0.10 29.82
N LYS A 150 5.84 -0.91 30.81
CA LYS A 150 6.43 -0.44 32.07
C LYS A 150 7.80 0.21 31.83
N THR A 151 8.65 -0.43 31.04
CA THR A 151 9.97 0.10 30.69
C THR A 151 9.84 1.44 29.98
N LEU A 152 8.92 1.56 29.03
CA LEU A 152 8.65 2.80 28.32
C LEU A 152 8.21 3.93 29.27
N LEU A 153 7.31 3.65 30.22
CA LEU A 153 6.91 4.63 31.25
C LEU A 153 8.10 5.10 32.09
N ASN A 154 9.00 4.18 32.45
CA ASN A 154 10.21 4.52 33.20
C ASN A 154 11.18 5.38 32.36
N VAL A 155 11.42 5.01 31.10
CA VAL A 155 12.28 5.75 30.18
C VAL A 155 11.72 7.14 29.92
N GLU A 156 10.40 7.25 29.73
CA GLU A 156 9.72 8.53 29.55
C GLU A 156 9.81 9.41 30.80
N GLY A 157 9.56 8.82 31.98
CA GLY A 157 9.69 9.52 33.25
C GLY A 157 11.10 10.03 33.49
N LEU A 158 12.11 9.19 33.27
CA LEU A 158 13.52 9.57 33.35
C LEU A 158 13.87 10.66 32.32
N GLY A 159 13.44 10.49 31.07
CA GLY A 159 13.70 11.44 29.99
C GLY A 159 13.14 12.84 30.30
N ARG A 160 11.91 12.91 30.83
CA ARG A 160 11.30 14.18 31.26
C ARG A 160 11.90 14.75 32.54
N GLN A 161 12.43 13.93 33.43
CA GLN A 161 13.21 14.41 34.58
C GLN A 161 14.52 15.07 34.13
N LEU A 162 15.16 14.52 33.10
CA LEU A 162 16.39 15.09 32.52
C LEU A 162 16.10 16.34 31.67
N TYR A 163 15.05 16.30 30.86
CA TYR A 163 14.65 17.39 29.98
C TYR A 163 13.11 17.49 29.93
N PRO A 164 12.49 18.44 30.67
CA PRO A 164 11.03 18.54 30.79
C PRO A 164 10.28 18.74 29.47
N ASP A 165 10.91 19.42 28.51
CA ASP A 165 10.37 19.67 27.18
C ASP A 165 10.62 18.50 26.19
N LEU A 166 11.03 17.33 26.69
CA LEU A 166 11.23 16.15 25.86
C LEU A 166 9.93 15.71 25.21
N ASP A 167 9.91 15.76 23.89
CA ASP A 167 8.83 15.23 23.08
C ASP A 167 9.18 13.82 22.57
N LEU A 168 8.69 12.80 23.28
CA LEU A 168 8.86 11.41 22.87
C LEU A 168 8.16 11.13 21.54
N TRP A 169 7.08 11.84 21.24
CA TRP A 169 6.29 11.61 20.04
C TRP A 169 7.07 11.94 18.78
N SER A 170 7.66 13.14 18.72
CA SER A 170 8.50 13.57 17.59
C SER A 170 9.81 12.80 17.50
N THR A 171 10.31 12.25 18.62
CA THR A 171 11.51 11.40 18.63
C THR A 171 11.23 9.98 18.12
N ALA A 172 10.09 9.39 18.50
CA ALA A 172 9.73 8.00 18.20
C ALA A 172 9.24 7.79 16.75
N GLN A 173 8.45 8.73 16.23
CA GLN A 173 7.85 8.62 14.89
C GLN A 173 8.88 8.37 13.77
N PRO A 174 9.94 9.18 13.60
CA PRO A 174 10.90 8.97 12.50
C PRO A 174 11.63 7.63 12.62
N PHE A 175 11.88 7.18 13.85
CA PHE A 175 12.47 5.87 14.11
C PHE A 175 11.57 4.73 13.61
N LEU A 176 10.28 4.77 13.95
CA LEU A 176 9.30 3.77 13.55
C LEU A 176 9.06 3.75 12.03
N GLU A 177 9.01 4.92 11.40
CA GLU A 177 8.90 5.04 9.94
C GLU A 177 10.12 4.47 9.21
N ASP A 178 11.32 4.80 9.66
CA ASP A 178 12.56 4.26 9.08
C ASP A 178 12.66 2.75 9.24
N TRP A 179 12.31 2.24 10.43
CA TRP A 179 12.28 0.82 10.68
C TRP A 179 11.29 0.08 9.78
N MET A 180 10.06 0.60 9.65
CA MET A 180 9.05 -0.01 8.76
C MET A 180 9.49 0.02 7.30
N ARG A 181 10.10 1.13 6.85
CA ARG A 181 10.65 1.22 5.50
C ARG A 181 11.75 0.19 5.26
N LYS A 182 12.63 -0.05 6.23
CA LYS A 182 13.68 -1.08 6.12
C LYS A 182 13.12 -2.50 6.10
N ARG A 183 12.06 -2.76 6.87
CA ARG A 183 11.46 -4.10 7.00
C ARG A 183 10.48 -4.46 5.86
N ILE A 184 9.66 -3.52 5.41
CA ILE A 184 8.65 -3.73 4.35
C ILE A 184 9.15 -3.28 2.97
N GLY A 185 10.17 -2.42 2.92
CA GLY A 185 10.75 -1.95 1.67
C GLY A 185 11.48 -3.04 0.88
N PRO A 186 11.98 -2.69 -0.32
CA PRO A 186 12.61 -3.65 -1.23
C PRO A 186 13.76 -4.44 -0.58
N SER A 187 14.55 -3.79 0.27
CA SER A 187 15.62 -4.43 1.03
C SER A 187 15.11 -5.51 1.99
N GLY A 188 14.00 -5.24 2.69
CA GLY A 188 13.37 -6.18 3.60
C GLY A 188 12.74 -7.35 2.88
N LEU A 189 12.08 -7.10 1.75
CA LEU A 189 11.54 -8.13 0.85
C LEU A 189 12.63 -9.07 0.32
N ILE A 190 13.74 -8.51 -0.18
CA ILE A 190 14.89 -9.30 -0.66
C ILE A 190 15.48 -10.14 0.47
N LYS A 191 15.68 -9.55 1.66
CA LYS A 191 16.22 -10.26 2.82
C LYS A 191 15.29 -11.35 3.33
N SER A 192 13.97 -11.10 3.33
CA SER A 192 12.97 -12.10 3.69
C SER A 192 12.98 -13.26 2.69
N LEU A 193 13.02 -12.97 1.38
CA LEU A 193 13.14 -13.99 0.35
C LEU A 193 14.42 -14.81 0.53
N GLN A 194 15.58 -14.17 0.71
CA GLN A 194 16.85 -14.85 0.95
C GLN A 194 16.80 -15.80 2.16
N ASN A 195 16.14 -15.39 3.23
CA ASN A 195 16.04 -16.20 4.44
C ASN A 195 15.07 -17.39 4.31
N HIS A 196 14.00 -17.26 3.53
CA HIS A 196 12.96 -18.30 3.39
C HIS A 196 13.18 -19.20 2.17
N LEU A 197 13.95 -18.74 1.18
CA LEU A 197 14.24 -19.48 -0.04
C LEU A 197 14.84 -20.87 0.23
N PRO A 198 15.81 -21.06 1.16
CA PRO A 198 16.33 -22.39 1.47
C PRO A 198 15.23 -23.33 1.98
N SER A 199 14.39 -22.85 2.91
CA SER A 199 13.29 -23.63 3.48
C SER A 199 12.22 -23.97 2.42
N TRP A 200 11.96 -23.06 1.48
CA TRP A 200 11.04 -23.32 0.36
C TRP A 200 11.59 -24.34 -0.63
N LEU A 201 12.90 -24.28 -0.93
CA LEU A 201 13.57 -25.28 -1.76
C LEU A 201 13.58 -26.67 -1.11
N GLU A 202 13.75 -26.73 0.21
CA GLU A 202 13.69 -27.99 0.96
C GLU A 202 12.27 -28.59 0.98
N GLN A 203 11.24 -27.76 1.18
CA GLN A 203 9.84 -28.21 1.27
C GLN A 203 9.21 -28.46 -0.10
N SER A 204 9.66 -27.77 -1.14
CA SER A 204 9.16 -27.93 -2.50
C SER A 204 10.28 -27.68 -3.53
N PRO A 205 10.99 -28.75 -3.93
CA PRO A 205 12.06 -28.67 -4.94
C PRO A 205 11.59 -28.14 -6.30
N GLU A 206 10.29 -28.18 -6.59
CA GLU A 206 9.69 -27.81 -7.88
C GLU A 206 9.34 -26.31 -7.98
N MET A 207 9.44 -25.57 -6.87
CA MET A 207 9.14 -24.13 -6.83
C MET A 207 9.91 -23.29 -7.87
N PRO A 208 11.21 -23.52 -8.13
CA PRO A 208 11.92 -22.79 -9.16
C PRO A 208 11.29 -22.95 -10.55
N GLN A 209 10.83 -24.15 -10.91
CA GLN A 209 10.10 -24.39 -12.16
C GLN A 209 8.76 -23.66 -12.16
N LEU A 210 7.97 -23.75 -11.09
CA LEU A 210 6.65 -23.08 -11.03
C LEU A 210 6.76 -21.55 -11.17
N VAL A 211 7.77 -20.94 -10.56
CA VAL A 211 8.05 -19.50 -10.71
C VAL A 211 8.50 -19.19 -12.13
N HIS A 212 9.36 -20.02 -12.71
CA HIS A 212 9.81 -19.87 -14.10
C HIS A 212 8.62 -19.95 -15.08
N ASP A 213 7.76 -20.93 -14.91
CA ASP A 213 6.58 -21.16 -15.75
C ASP A 213 5.56 -20.02 -15.59
N ALA A 214 5.34 -19.53 -14.37
CA ALA A 214 4.49 -18.36 -14.13
C ALA A 214 5.06 -17.09 -14.79
N LEU A 215 6.39 -16.89 -14.75
CA LEU A 215 7.05 -15.76 -15.43
C LEU A 215 6.94 -15.87 -16.96
N LEU A 216 7.09 -17.07 -17.53
CA LEU A 216 6.84 -17.34 -18.95
C LEU A 216 5.38 -17.10 -19.32
N GLN A 217 4.43 -17.46 -18.44
CA GLN A 217 3.00 -17.26 -18.63
C GLN A 217 2.61 -15.78 -18.60
N ILE A 218 3.16 -14.99 -17.67
CA ILE A 218 2.95 -13.53 -17.62
C ILE A 218 3.54 -12.87 -18.87
N ARG A 219 4.72 -13.31 -19.31
CA ARG A 219 5.35 -12.80 -20.54
C ARG A 219 4.57 -13.18 -21.80
N SER A 220 3.84 -14.30 -21.78
CA SER A 220 2.99 -14.77 -22.89
C SER A 220 1.52 -14.33 -22.79
N SER A 221 1.12 -13.63 -21.72
CA SER A 221 -0.23 -13.07 -21.54
C SER A 221 -0.46 -11.72 -22.23
N GLY A 222 0.43 -11.31 -23.15
CA GLY A 222 0.06 -10.33 -24.19
C GLY A 222 -1.05 -10.93 -25.07
N PRO A 223 -1.99 -10.12 -25.61
CA PRO A 223 -3.17 -10.64 -26.31
C PRO A 223 -2.72 -11.57 -27.43
N THR A 224 -3.11 -12.83 -27.31
CA THR A 224 -2.62 -13.95 -28.12
C THR A 224 -2.79 -13.60 -29.60
N GLU A 225 -1.73 -13.72 -30.40
CA GLU A 225 -1.79 -13.44 -31.85
C GLU A 225 -2.94 -14.18 -32.55
N ALA A 226 -3.31 -15.35 -32.04
CA ALA A 226 -4.46 -16.13 -32.50
C ALA A 226 -5.81 -15.40 -32.28
N GLN A 227 -5.98 -14.73 -31.14
CA GLN A 227 -7.21 -14.01 -30.80
C GLN A 227 -7.33 -12.71 -31.61
N ASN A 228 -6.20 -12.02 -31.84
CA ASN A 228 -6.13 -10.85 -32.72
C ASN A 228 -6.41 -11.21 -34.19
N ARG A 229 -5.93 -12.37 -34.68
CA ARG A 229 -6.24 -12.83 -36.05
C ARG A 229 -7.72 -13.18 -36.21
N ALA A 230 -8.34 -13.81 -35.21
CA ALA A 230 -9.76 -14.15 -35.25
C ALA A 230 -10.67 -12.91 -35.24
N THR A 231 -10.38 -11.91 -34.39
CA THR A 231 -11.14 -10.65 -34.36
C THR A 231 -10.97 -9.84 -35.64
N LEU A 232 -9.75 -9.75 -36.19
CA LEU A 232 -9.50 -9.10 -37.48
C LEU A 232 -10.21 -9.79 -38.65
N ALA A 233 -10.28 -11.13 -38.65
CA ALA A 233 -10.99 -11.89 -39.68
C ALA A 233 -12.51 -11.62 -39.62
N LEU A 234 -13.10 -11.61 -38.43
CA LEU A 234 -14.51 -11.29 -38.22
C LEU A 234 -14.86 -9.86 -38.65
N MET A 235 -13.99 -8.89 -38.33
CA MET A 235 -14.17 -7.50 -38.76
C MET A 235 -14.13 -7.34 -40.29
N LYS A 236 -13.18 -7.99 -40.96
CA LYS A 236 -13.10 -7.98 -42.44
C LYS A 236 -14.33 -8.62 -43.09
N GLU A 237 -14.84 -9.72 -42.52
CA GLU A 237 -16.02 -10.39 -43.05
C GLU A 237 -17.29 -9.53 -42.89
N GLN A 238 -17.45 -8.87 -41.73
CA GLN A 238 -18.57 -7.95 -41.51
C GLN A 238 -18.53 -6.74 -42.45
N GLN A 239 -17.35 -6.19 -42.70
CA GLN A 239 -17.15 -5.08 -43.63
C GLN A 239 -17.53 -5.47 -45.07
N MET A 240 -17.04 -6.62 -45.55
CA MET A 240 -17.38 -7.12 -46.89
C MET A 240 -18.88 -7.41 -47.06
N ARG A 241 -19.57 -7.90 -46.02
CA ARG A 241 -21.02 -8.14 -46.07
C ARG A 241 -21.83 -6.84 -46.09
N SER A 242 -21.32 -5.77 -45.46
CA SER A 242 -21.93 -4.45 -45.49
C SER A 242 -21.80 -3.82 -46.87
N GLU A 243 -20.60 -3.83 -47.44
CA GLU A 243 -20.33 -3.28 -48.78
C GLU A 243 -21.16 -3.97 -49.87
N ARG A 244 -21.30 -5.30 -49.82
CA ARG A 244 -22.15 -6.04 -50.77
C ARG A 244 -23.63 -5.66 -50.66
N ARG A 245 -24.14 -5.45 -49.44
CA ARG A 245 -25.53 -5.01 -49.21
C ARG A 245 -25.75 -3.60 -49.71
N TRP A 246 -24.83 -2.69 -49.41
CA TRP A 246 -24.91 -1.29 -49.85
C TRP A 246 -24.83 -1.19 -51.38
N ARG A 247 -23.91 -1.93 -52.02
CA ARG A 247 -23.82 -2.01 -53.49
C ARG A 247 -25.09 -2.57 -54.13
N ARG A 248 -25.66 -3.65 -53.59
CA ARG A 248 -26.92 -4.22 -54.10
C ARG A 248 -28.10 -3.25 -53.95
N GLY A 249 -28.21 -2.58 -52.80
CA GLY A 249 -29.24 -1.56 -52.56
C GLY A 249 -29.10 -0.37 -53.52
N PHE A 250 -27.88 0.10 -53.74
CA PHE A 250 -27.61 1.20 -54.68
C PHE A 250 -27.90 0.81 -56.14
N ILE A 251 -27.47 -0.38 -56.59
CA ILE A 251 -27.78 -0.87 -57.95
C ILE A 251 -29.29 -0.99 -58.15
N ALA A 252 -30.03 -1.51 -57.15
CA ALA A 252 -31.49 -1.58 -57.21
C ALA A 252 -32.13 -0.18 -57.29
N LEU A 253 -31.61 0.80 -56.55
CA LEU A 253 -32.07 2.19 -56.60
C LEU A 253 -31.82 2.83 -57.98
N VAL A 254 -30.64 2.62 -58.57
CA VAL A 254 -30.27 3.12 -59.90
C VAL A 254 -31.16 2.49 -60.97
N LEU A 255 -31.39 1.17 -60.92
CA LEU A 255 -32.27 0.47 -61.86
C LEU A 255 -33.73 0.94 -61.73
N ALA A 256 -34.23 1.17 -60.52
CA ALA A 256 -35.56 1.72 -60.29
C ALA A 256 -35.68 3.16 -60.82
N GLY A 257 -34.65 3.99 -60.61
CA GLY A 257 -34.58 5.34 -61.17
C GLY A 257 -34.55 5.35 -62.69
N ALA A 258 -33.76 4.47 -63.32
CA ALA A 258 -33.71 4.32 -64.77
C ALA A 258 -35.07 3.85 -65.35
N ALA A 259 -35.76 2.92 -64.69
CA ALA A 259 -37.08 2.46 -65.10
C ALA A 259 -38.15 3.56 -64.99
N LEU A 260 -38.09 4.40 -63.94
CA LEU A 260 -38.99 5.55 -63.77
C LEU A 260 -38.76 6.65 -64.80
N VAL A 261 -37.50 6.91 -65.16
CA VAL A 261 -37.17 7.86 -66.24
C VAL A 261 -37.61 7.30 -67.58
N GLY A 262 -37.40 6.00 -67.84
CA GLY A 262 -37.79 5.35 -69.09
C GLY A 262 -39.30 5.25 -69.34
N SER A 263 -40.14 5.34 -68.30
CA SER A 263 -41.61 5.31 -68.44
C SER A 263 -42.24 6.66 -68.77
N GLN A 264 -41.45 7.74 -68.81
CA GLN A 264 -41.93 9.09 -69.15
C GLN A 264 -41.89 9.32 -70.68
N PRO A 265 -42.99 9.75 -71.32
CA PRO A 265 -43.09 9.87 -72.79
C PRO A 265 -42.16 10.91 -73.44
N HIS A 266 -41.51 11.79 -72.64
CA HIS A 266 -40.54 12.80 -73.10
C HIS A 266 -39.10 12.58 -72.57
N ALA A 267 -38.78 11.40 -72.02
CA ALA A 267 -37.50 11.14 -71.38
C ALA A 267 -36.27 11.36 -72.29
N GLY A 268 -36.39 11.06 -73.59
CA GLY A 268 -35.32 11.22 -74.56
C GLY A 268 -34.92 12.69 -74.81
N GLN A 269 -35.87 13.62 -74.72
CA GLN A 269 -35.60 15.07 -74.85
C GLN A 269 -34.95 15.62 -73.57
N TRP A 270 -35.44 15.18 -72.41
CA TRP A 270 -34.90 15.57 -71.11
C TRP A 270 -33.44 15.13 -70.91
N LEU A 271 -33.08 13.94 -71.38
CA LEU A 271 -31.71 13.42 -71.36
C LEU A 271 -30.78 14.18 -72.32
N ALA A 272 -31.30 14.72 -73.42
CA ALA A 272 -30.54 15.49 -74.39
C ALA A 272 -30.27 16.93 -73.92
N ASP A 273 -31.16 17.51 -73.10
CA ASP A 273 -31.00 18.85 -72.51
C ASP A 273 -30.14 18.86 -71.24
N LEU A 274 -29.66 17.70 -70.80
CA LEU A 274 -28.80 17.61 -69.62
C LEU A 274 -27.42 18.25 -69.91
N PRO A 275 -26.95 19.16 -69.03
CA PRO A 275 -25.62 19.73 -69.14
C PRO A 275 -24.52 18.65 -69.12
N ALA A 276 -23.44 18.84 -69.88
CA ALA A 276 -22.34 17.87 -70.01
C ALA A 276 -21.70 17.45 -68.67
N TRP A 277 -21.75 18.30 -67.64
CA TRP A 277 -21.23 17.99 -66.30
C TRP A 277 -22.03 16.90 -65.57
N SER A 278 -23.30 16.69 -65.92
CA SER A 278 -24.15 15.65 -65.32
C SER A 278 -23.69 14.25 -65.71
N TRP A 279 -23.30 14.06 -66.98
CA TRP A 279 -22.67 12.84 -67.47
C TRP A 279 -21.30 12.59 -66.83
N ALA A 280 -20.52 13.65 -66.60
CA ALA A 280 -19.24 13.55 -65.89
C ALA A 280 -19.40 13.10 -64.42
N LEU A 281 -20.45 13.58 -63.73
CA LEU A 281 -20.77 13.15 -62.36
C LEU A 281 -21.22 11.68 -62.31
N LEU A 282 -22.05 11.25 -63.26
CA LEU A 282 -22.47 9.84 -63.36
C LEU A 282 -21.28 8.91 -63.63
N ALA A 283 -20.40 9.28 -64.56
CA ALA A 283 -19.16 8.54 -64.83
C ALA A 283 -18.22 8.52 -63.61
N GLY A 284 -18.11 9.63 -62.88
CA GLY A 284 -17.34 9.72 -61.64
C GLY A 284 -17.89 8.82 -60.52
N ALA A 285 -19.21 8.81 -60.32
CA ALA A 285 -19.88 7.94 -59.35
C ALA A 285 -19.69 6.45 -59.68
N ALA A 286 -19.79 6.09 -60.97
CA ALA A 286 -19.51 4.72 -61.44
C ALA A 286 -18.03 4.32 -61.24
N GLY A 287 -17.10 5.24 -61.49
CA GLY A 287 -15.66 5.03 -61.29
C GLY A 287 -15.26 4.79 -59.83
N VAL A 288 -15.82 5.56 -58.88
CA VAL A 288 -15.60 5.36 -57.44
C VAL A 288 -16.12 4.00 -56.98
N MET A 289 -17.26 3.54 -57.51
CA MET A 289 -17.82 2.23 -57.19
C MET A 289 -17.01 1.04 -57.73
N LEU A 290 -16.41 1.18 -58.92
CA LEU A 290 -15.53 0.15 -59.49
C LEU A 290 -14.17 0.09 -58.80
N ARG A 291 -13.74 1.19 -58.17
CA ARG A 291 -12.46 1.27 -57.45
C ARG A 291 -12.54 0.69 -56.02
N GLY A 292 -13.71 0.71 -55.39
CA GLY A 292 -13.98 0.04 -54.12
C GLY A 292 -14.10 -1.50 -54.21
N SER A 293 -13.76 -2.11 -55.34
CA SER A 293 -13.81 -3.57 -55.54
C SER A 293 -12.45 -4.23 -55.78
N ARG A 294 -11.34 -3.55 -55.48
CA ARG A 294 -9.98 -4.12 -55.50
C ARG A 294 -9.40 -4.19 -54.11
#